data_AF-A3MUK7-F1
#
_entry.id   AF-A3MUK7-F1
#
_cell.length_a   1.000
_cell.length_b   1.000
_cell.length_c   1.000
_cell.angle_alpha   90.00
_cell.angle_beta   90.00
_cell.angle_gamma   90.00
#
_symmetry.space_group_name_H-M   'P 1'
#
loop_
_entity.id
_entity.type
_entity.pdbx_description
1 polymer ?
#
loop_
_entity_poly.entity_id
_entity_poly.type
_entity_poly.pdbx_seq_one_letter_code
_entity_poly.pdbx_strand_id
1 'polypeptide(L)' 'MGKIVCVIDKLKAFPWRRYVKFAYLTGSWAEGRRGRDVDIIISPVDLETYGELLEALSNTSALQRIKLT' A
#
# COMPACT_ATOMS: atom_id res chain seq x y z
N MET A 1 -3.98 8.67 18.04
CA MET A 1 -3.73 9.49 16.83
C MET A 1 -2.39 9.16 16.12
N GLY A 2 -1.65 8.07 16.46
CA GLY A 2 -0.24 7.91 16.02
C GLY A 2 0.11 6.73 15.09
N LYS A 3 -0.82 5.85 14.69
CA LYS A 3 -0.48 4.63 13.90
C LYS A 3 -0.54 4.79 12.37
N ILE A 4 -1.44 5.62 11.85
CA ILE A 4 -1.65 5.81 10.40
C ILE A 4 -0.48 6.58 9.75
N VAL A 5 0.02 7.60 10.43
CA VAL A 5 1.19 8.40 9.96
C VAL A 5 2.40 7.49 9.74
N CYS A 6 2.64 6.57 10.67
CA CYS A 6 3.75 5.60 10.59
C CYS A 6 3.62 4.63 9.39
N VAL A 7 2.41 4.24 9.00
CA VAL A 7 2.20 3.36 7.83
C VAL A 7 2.43 4.11 6.53
N ILE A 8 1.90 5.34 6.40
CA ILE A 8 2.10 6.16 5.20
C ILE A 8 3.58 6.50 5.02
N ASP A 9 4.31 6.83 6.08
CA ASP A 9 5.74 7.16 5.97
C ASP A 9 6.57 5.93 5.56
N LYS A 10 6.22 4.73 6.06
CA LYS A 10 6.84 3.48 5.58
C LYS A 10 6.51 3.20 4.11
N LEU A 11 5.27 3.43 3.68
CA LEU A 11 4.88 3.23 2.28
C LEU A 11 5.52 4.27 1.35
N LYS A 12 5.76 5.50 1.80
CA LYS A 12 6.54 6.49 1.03
C LYS A 12 7.99 6.06 0.83
N ALA A 13 8.58 5.35 1.79
CA ALA A 13 9.94 4.82 1.70
C ALA A 13 10.03 3.50 0.91
N PHE A 14 8.90 2.87 0.58
CA PHE A 14 8.87 1.63 -0.20
C PHE A 14 9.42 1.85 -1.61
N PRO A 15 10.22 0.92 -2.17
CA PRO A 15 10.88 1.10 -3.46
C PRO A 15 9.93 0.85 -4.65
N TRP A 16 8.85 1.65 -4.77
CA TRP A 16 7.79 1.49 -5.78
C TRP A 16 8.32 1.33 -7.20
N ARG A 17 9.34 2.10 -7.57
CA ARG A 17 9.95 2.11 -8.91
C ARG A 17 10.54 0.76 -9.35
N ARG A 18 10.78 -0.16 -8.42
CA ARG A 18 11.20 -1.53 -8.75
C ARG A 18 10.07 -2.35 -9.38
N TYR A 19 8.82 -2.03 -9.04
CA TYR A 19 7.65 -2.84 -9.41
C TYR A 19 6.69 -2.10 -10.33
N VAL A 20 6.44 -0.81 -10.06
CA VAL A 20 5.40 -0.02 -10.74
C VAL A 20 5.93 1.36 -11.13
N LYS A 21 5.41 1.90 -12.23
CA LYS A 21 5.79 3.25 -12.70
C LYS A 21 5.24 4.33 -11.78
N PHE A 22 4.01 4.14 -11.30
CA PHE A 22 3.31 5.05 -10.40
C PHE A 22 2.56 4.28 -9.32
N ALA A 23 2.56 4.82 -8.10
CA ALA A 23 1.75 4.36 -6.98
C ALA A 23 1.16 5.59 -6.27
N TYR A 24 -0.16 5.60 -6.09
CA TYR A 24 -0.88 6.63 -5.36
C TYR A 24 -1.37 6.05 -4.04
N LEU A 25 -1.02 6.72 -2.94
CA LEU A 25 -1.44 6.35 -1.59
C LEU A 25 -2.55 7.29 -1.16
N THR A 26 -3.72 6.74 -0.85
CA THR A 26 -4.86 7.52 -0.35
C THR A 26 -5.33 6.97 0.99
N GLY A 27 -5.77 7.85 1.88
CA GLY A 27 -6.43 7.43 3.10
C GLY A 27 -7.78 6.81 2.74
N SER A 28 -8.04 5.60 3.24
CA SER A 28 -9.29 4.91 2.93
C SER A 28 -10.48 5.64 3.56
N TRP A 29 -11.49 5.94 2.76
CA TRP A 29 -12.76 6.53 3.19
C TRP A 29 -13.83 5.44 3.15
N ALA A 30 -13.76 4.51 4.11
CA ALA A 30 -14.84 3.57 4.33
C ALA A 30 -15.87 4.19 5.31
N GLU A 31 -17.11 4.36 4.85
CA GLU A 31 -18.30 4.64 5.67
C GLU A 31 -18.19 5.85 6.63
N GLY A 32 -17.85 7.03 6.10
CA GLY A 32 -17.99 8.30 6.84
C GLY A 32 -17.08 8.46 8.07
N ARG A 33 -16.10 7.57 8.25
CA ARG A 33 -15.00 7.72 9.23
C ARG A 33 -13.67 7.73 8.49
N ARG A 34 -12.68 8.45 9.03
CA ARG A 34 -11.29 8.30 8.58
C ARG A 34 -10.89 6.83 8.77
N GLY A 35 -10.78 6.08 7.68
CA GLY A 35 -10.31 4.71 7.69
C GLY A 35 -8.92 4.67 8.29
N ARG A 36 -8.65 3.61 9.07
CA ARG A 36 -7.27 3.32 9.53
C ARG A 36 -6.41 2.69 8.43
N ASP A 37 -7.04 2.43 7.30
CA ASP A 37 -6.49 1.72 6.15
C ASP A 37 -6.03 2.72 5.08
N VAL A 38 -5.10 2.28 4.25
CA VAL A 38 -4.53 3.07 3.14
C VAL A 38 -4.80 2.28 1.87
N ASP A 39 -5.44 2.92 0.90
CA ASP A 39 -5.61 2.34 -0.42
C ASP A 39 -4.40 2.70 -1.29
N ILE A 40 -3.97 1.73 -2.09
CA ILE A 40 -2.80 1.84 -2.96
C ILE A 40 -3.26 1.60 -4.40
N ILE A 41 -3.20 2.64 -5.22
CA ILE A 41 -3.55 2.57 -6.63
C ILE A 41 -2.26 2.53 -7.43
N ILE A 42 -2.05 1.47 -8.21
CA ILE A 42 -0.82 1.24 -8.99
C ILE A 42 -1.08 1.31 -10.49
N SER A 43 -0.05 1.63 -11.27
CA SER A 43 -0.08 1.45 -12.73
C SER A 43 -0.23 -0.03 -13.09
N PRO A 44 -0.87 -0.37 -14.22
CA PRO A 44 -0.96 -1.76 -14.68
C PRO A 44 0.42 -2.43 -14.78
N VAL A 45 0.48 -3.68 -14.35
CA VAL A 45 1.65 -4.56 -14.40
C VAL A 45 1.19 -5.97 -14.77
N ASP A 46 2.11 -6.82 -15.22
CA ASP A 46 1.82 -8.25 -15.37
C ASP A 46 1.63 -8.95 -14.02
N LEU A 47 1.11 -10.18 -14.08
CA LEU A 47 0.76 -10.95 -12.88
C LEU A 47 1.98 -11.34 -12.03
N GLU A 48 3.12 -11.58 -12.67
CA GLU A 48 4.36 -11.97 -11.99
C GLU A 48 4.88 -10.78 -11.16
N THR A 49 5.03 -9.62 -11.80
CA THR A 49 5.41 -8.36 -11.15
C THR A 49 4.43 -7.97 -10.05
N TYR A 50 3.13 -8.20 -10.26
CA TYR A 50 2.11 -7.98 -9.23
C TYR A 50 2.31 -8.90 -8.02
N GLY A 51 2.64 -10.18 -8.25
CA GLY A 51 2.94 -11.14 -7.19
C GLY A 51 4.17 -10.72 -6.37
N GLU A 52 5.27 -10.36 -7.03
CA GLU A 52 6.48 -9.87 -6.37
C GLU A 52 6.22 -8.60 -5.54
N LEU A 53 5.40 -7.68 -6.06
CA LEU A 53 5.00 -6.47 -5.35
C LEU A 53 4.21 -6.81 -4.08
N LEU A 54 3.24 -7.72 -4.17
CA LEU A 54 2.45 -8.15 -3.00
C LEU A 54 3.32 -8.82 -1.94
N GLU A 55 4.25 -9.68 -2.37
CA GLU A 55 5.21 -10.32 -1.46
C GLU A 55 6.08 -9.28 -0.75
N ALA A 56 6.66 -8.34 -1.50
CA ALA A 56 7.49 -7.26 -0.95
C ALA A 56 6.72 -6.35 0.02
N LEU A 57 5.45 -6.04 -0.29
CA LEU A 57 4.57 -5.28 0.60
C LEU A 57 4.23 -6.06 1.88
N SER A 58 3.98 -7.36 1.78
CA SER A 58 3.70 -8.21 2.95
C SER A 58 4.92 -8.37 3.88
N ASN A 59 6.12 -8.40 3.30
CA ASN A 59 7.38 -8.43 4.04
C ASN A 59 7.75 -7.06 4.63
N THR A 60 7.12 -5.98 4.18
CA THR A 60 7.24 -4.67 4.82
C THR A 60 6.40 -4.69 6.10
N SER A 61 7.05 -4.54 7.26
CA SER A 61 6.45 -4.50 8.62
C SER A 61 5.32 -3.45 8.85
N ALA A 62 4.87 -2.78 7.80
CA ALA A 62 3.78 -1.81 7.76
C ALA A 62 2.40 -2.46 7.52
N LEU A 63 2.32 -3.66 6.95
CA LEU A 63 1.07 -4.19 6.39
C LEU A 63 0.75 -5.61 6.89
N GLN A 64 0.39 -5.75 8.17
CA GLN A 64 -0.09 -7.03 8.71
C GLN A 64 -1.48 -7.46 8.20
N ARG A 65 -2.15 -6.64 7.37
CA ARG A 65 -3.51 -6.94 6.90
C ARG A 65 -3.79 -6.28 5.55
N ILE A 66 -3.31 -6.88 4.47
CA ILE A 66 -3.75 -6.54 3.11
C ILE A 66 -5.12 -7.21 2.92
N LYS A 67 -6.19 -6.42 2.83
CA LYS A 67 -7.50 -6.91 2.42
C LYS A 67 -7.62 -6.62 0.92
N LEU A 68 -7.53 -7.66 0.10
CA LEU A 68 -7.86 -7.56 -1.33
C LEU A 68 -9.39 -7.50 -1.43
N THR A 69 -9.92 -6.38 -1.92
CA THR A 69 -11.34 -6.21 -2.27
C THR A 69 -11.45 -5.93 -3.75
#